data_AF-A0A323TRU6-F1
#
_entry.id   AF-A0A323TRU6-F1
#
_cell.length_a   1.000
_cell.length_b   1.000
_cell.length_c   1.000
_cell.angle_alpha   90.00
_cell.angle_beta   90.00
_cell.angle_gamma   90.00
#
_symmetry.space_group_name_H-M   'P 1'
#
loop_
_entity.id
_entity.type
_entity.pdbx_description
1 polymer ?
#
loop_
_entity_poly.entity_id
_entity_poly.type
_entity_poly.pdbx_seq_one_letter_code
_entity_poly.pdbx_strand_id
1 'polypeptide(L)'
;MGKKYSKEEIIKKLEASKSEMGQFYSKDFLNYISETSDKEGDYTEIIAGWLLDNIELFNEIKLITREKSYKVKTHDGIIKNEESKREEEKIAMKLFDSSKNRGKVFDIIGKIIDYQTPLKNVRGDKAGKIDLLAYNENEKTLRILELKRPDSKETMLRCVLEGYTYLKVVNKTKLLKDFALPEDTLIKACPFVFYGKEQYREMQQDREHLKDLIEKLGIEVIYLEEKNGEYSIKK
;
A
#
# COMPACT_ATOMS: atom_id res chain seq x y z
N MET A 1 21.39 -6.61 19.32
CA MET A 1 21.33 -6.11 17.93
C MET A 1 21.06 -7.30 17.02
N GLY A 2 20.10 -7.18 16.11
CA GLY A 2 19.78 -8.27 15.16
C GLY A 2 20.93 -8.53 14.19
N LYS A 3 20.90 -9.69 13.50
CA LYS A 3 21.86 -10.02 12.44
C LYS A 3 21.77 -8.95 11.34
N LYS A 4 22.92 -8.36 10.97
CA LYS A 4 23.07 -7.56 9.74
C LYS A 4 23.47 -8.48 8.59
N TYR A 5 23.06 -8.12 7.38
CA TYR A 5 23.32 -8.87 6.15
C TYR A 5 24.19 -8.06 5.18
N SER A 6 25.05 -8.75 4.44
CA SER A 6 25.81 -8.13 3.35
C SER A 6 24.92 -7.86 2.14
N LYS A 7 25.39 -7.06 1.19
CA LYS A 7 24.71 -6.86 -0.09
C LYS A 7 24.49 -8.19 -0.81
N GLU A 8 25.51 -9.05 -0.87
CA GLU A 8 25.42 -10.36 -1.52
C GLU A 8 24.36 -11.28 -0.86
N GLU A 9 24.27 -11.27 0.48
CA GLU A 9 23.22 -12.02 1.20
C GLU A 9 21.81 -11.51 0.84
N ILE A 10 21.65 -10.20 0.62
CA ILE A 10 20.38 -9.59 0.22
C ILE A 10 20.03 -9.98 -1.22
N ILE A 11 20.98 -9.90 -2.15
CA ILE A 11 20.78 -10.37 -3.54
C ILE A 11 20.36 -11.84 -3.54
N LYS A 12 21.00 -12.72 -2.75
CA LYS A 12 20.58 -14.13 -2.63
C LYS A 12 19.14 -14.28 -2.14
N LYS A 13 18.68 -13.43 -1.21
CA LYS A 13 17.28 -13.44 -0.73
C LYS A 13 16.30 -12.97 -1.81
N LEU A 14 16.69 -11.98 -2.63
CA LEU A 14 15.90 -11.51 -3.78
C LEU A 14 15.77 -12.61 -4.82
N GLU A 15 16.88 -13.21 -5.24
CA GLU A 15 16.93 -14.31 -6.20
C GLU A 15 16.09 -15.52 -5.76
N ALA A 16 16.12 -15.85 -4.46
CA ALA A 16 15.31 -16.94 -3.90
C ALA A 16 13.80 -16.62 -3.83
N SER A 17 13.42 -15.33 -3.86
CA SER A 17 12.03 -14.88 -3.69
C SER A 17 11.37 -14.43 -5.00
N LYS A 18 12.14 -14.25 -6.08
CA LYS A 18 11.68 -13.64 -7.34
C LYS A 18 10.58 -14.41 -8.06
N SER A 19 10.42 -15.71 -7.80
CA SER A 19 9.36 -16.53 -8.37
C SER A 19 8.00 -16.36 -7.68
N GLU A 20 7.94 -15.65 -6.54
CA GLU A 20 6.72 -15.46 -5.74
C GLU A 20 6.31 -13.99 -5.66
N MET A 21 6.33 -13.26 -6.78
CA MET A 21 6.08 -11.81 -6.80
C MET A 21 4.74 -11.38 -6.18
N GLY A 22 3.69 -12.18 -6.30
CA GLY A 22 2.40 -11.89 -5.68
C GLY A 22 2.42 -11.89 -4.14
N GLN A 23 3.48 -12.42 -3.51
CA GLN A 23 3.69 -12.43 -2.06
C GLN A 23 5.02 -11.77 -1.67
N PHE A 24 5.75 -11.19 -2.62
CA PHE A 24 7.10 -10.68 -2.38
C PHE A 24 7.11 -9.54 -1.36
N TYR A 25 6.10 -8.67 -1.35
CA TYR A 25 5.93 -7.58 -0.37
C TYR A 25 5.87 -8.06 1.10
N SER A 26 5.61 -9.35 1.33
CA SER A 26 5.54 -9.93 2.68
C SER A 26 6.89 -10.45 3.20
N LYS A 27 7.96 -10.43 2.39
CA LYS A 27 9.26 -10.95 2.81
C LYS A 27 9.91 -10.02 3.84
N ASP A 28 10.33 -10.60 4.97
CA ASP A 28 10.85 -9.83 6.11
C ASP A 28 12.03 -8.91 5.79
N PHE A 29 12.89 -9.31 4.84
CA PHE A 29 14.08 -8.54 4.46
C PHE A 29 13.75 -7.19 3.82
N LEU A 30 12.51 -6.98 3.37
CA LEU A 30 12.05 -5.68 2.90
C LEU A 30 11.94 -4.65 4.04
N ASN A 31 11.87 -5.08 5.30
CA ASN A 31 11.87 -4.20 6.47
C ASN A 31 13.27 -4.03 7.07
N TYR A 32 14.33 -4.50 6.42
CA TYR A 32 15.67 -4.25 6.93
C TYR A 32 15.98 -2.77 6.76
N ILE A 33 16.27 -2.12 7.88
CA ILE A 33 16.58 -0.70 7.96
C ILE A 33 18.10 -0.56 8.03
N SER A 34 18.64 0.57 7.54
CA SER A 34 20.05 0.96 7.55
C SER A 34 20.93 0.25 6.52
N GLU A 35 22.23 0.46 6.66
CA GLU A 35 23.27 -0.04 5.78
C GLU A 35 23.54 -1.54 5.97
N THR A 36 23.96 -2.19 4.89
CA THR A 36 24.47 -3.57 4.91
C THR A 36 25.68 -3.72 5.82
N SER A 37 25.98 -4.95 6.23
CA SER A 37 27.14 -5.24 7.11
C SER A 37 28.49 -4.91 6.48
N ASP A 38 28.57 -4.97 5.15
CA ASP A 38 29.73 -4.67 4.31
C ASP A 38 29.80 -3.20 3.86
N LYS A 39 28.85 -2.34 4.26
CA LYS A 39 28.80 -0.90 3.92
C LYS A 39 28.70 -0.61 2.43
N GLU A 40 27.93 -1.44 1.73
CA GLU A 40 27.68 -1.33 0.28
C GLU A 40 26.40 -0.54 -0.03
N GLY A 41 25.84 0.14 0.98
CA GLY A 41 24.63 0.95 0.87
C GLY A 41 23.47 0.46 1.74
N ASP A 42 22.39 1.24 1.76
CA ASP A 42 21.18 0.92 2.50
C ASP A 42 20.39 -0.22 1.86
N TYR A 43 19.80 -1.09 2.68
CA TYR A 43 19.01 -2.22 2.18
C TYR A 43 17.90 -1.80 1.21
N THR A 44 17.17 -0.72 1.53
CA THR A 44 16.11 -0.17 0.67
C THR A 44 16.62 0.14 -0.73
N GLU A 45 17.78 0.81 -0.86
CA GLU A 45 18.32 1.24 -2.15
C GLU A 45 18.88 0.07 -2.96
N ILE A 46 19.50 -0.91 -2.30
CA ILE A 46 19.99 -2.13 -2.94
C ILE A 46 18.82 -2.93 -3.50
N ILE A 47 17.74 -3.09 -2.71
CA ILE A 47 16.56 -3.84 -3.14
C ILE A 47 15.82 -3.08 -4.25
N ALA A 48 15.64 -1.78 -4.11
CA ALA A 48 14.97 -0.96 -5.12
C ALA A 48 15.74 -0.97 -6.46
N GLY A 49 17.07 -0.85 -6.43
CA GLY A 49 17.92 -0.94 -7.63
C GLY A 49 17.79 -2.30 -8.32
N TRP A 50 17.86 -3.40 -7.57
CA TRP A 50 17.66 -4.73 -8.13
C TRP A 50 16.25 -4.91 -8.73
N LEU A 51 15.22 -4.34 -8.11
CA LEU A 51 13.85 -4.39 -8.64
C LEU A 51 13.67 -3.56 -9.91
N LEU A 52 14.38 -2.44 -10.04
CA LEU A 52 14.42 -1.64 -11.26
C LEU A 52 15.03 -2.44 -12.43
N ASP A 53 16.14 -3.13 -12.19
CA ASP A 53 16.79 -4.00 -13.18
C ASP A 53 15.93 -5.22 -13.56
N ASN A 54 15.00 -5.60 -12.69
CA ASN A 54 14.14 -6.78 -12.84
C ASN A 54 12.64 -6.42 -12.87
N ILE A 55 12.30 -5.23 -13.40
CA ILE A 55 10.94 -4.67 -13.35
C ILE A 55 9.88 -5.60 -13.96
N GLU A 56 10.26 -6.40 -14.96
CA GLU A 56 9.35 -7.33 -15.65
C GLU A 56 8.82 -8.44 -14.74
N LEU A 57 9.49 -8.73 -13.61
CA LEU A 57 9.03 -9.71 -12.62
C LEU A 57 7.62 -9.37 -12.09
N PHE A 58 7.26 -8.09 -12.03
CA PHE A 58 5.92 -7.70 -11.59
C PHE A 58 4.80 -8.18 -12.54
N ASN A 59 5.12 -8.58 -13.78
CA ASN A 59 4.15 -9.18 -14.70
C ASN A 59 3.75 -10.61 -14.30
N GLU A 60 4.53 -11.26 -13.44
CA GLU A 60 4.20 -12.58 -12.88
C GLU A 60 3.12 -12.52 -11.79
N ILE A 61 2.75 -11.32 -11.33
CA ILE A 61 1.66 -11.15 -10.36
C ILE A 61 0.33 -11.45 -11.04
N LYS A 62 -0.30 -12.54 -10.59
CA LYS A 62 -1.56 -13.03 -11.15
C LYS A 62 -2.75 -12.22 -10.66
N LEU A 63 -3.59 -11.83 -11.62
CA LEU A 63 -4.91 -11.27 -11.40
C LEU A 63 -5.81 -12.27 -10.67
N ILE A 64 -6.56 -11.81 -9.67
CA ILE A 64 -7.62 -12.57 -9.00
C ILE A 64 -8.95 -11.88 -9.28
N THR A 65 -9.83 -12.58 -9.98
CA THR A 65 -11.21 -12.13 -10.19
C THR A 65 -12.11 -12.78 -9.16
N ARG A 66 -12.70 -11.97 -8.29
CA ARG A 66 -13.70 -12.44 -7.34
C ARG A 66 -15.01 -12.74 -8.06
N GLU A 67 -15.74 -13.77 -7.62
CA GLU A 67 -17.14 -13.97 -8.00
C GLU A 67 -18.05 -13.06 -7.18
N LYS A 68 -17.78 -12.97 -5.87
CA LYS A 68 -18.48 -12.04 -4.97
C LYS A 68 -18.08 -10.60 -5.25
N SER A 69 -18.98 -9.67 -4.89
CA SER A 69 -18.69 -8.24 -4.90
C SER A 69 -17.42 -7.91 -4.11
N TYR A 70 -16.60 -6.98 -4.63
CA TYR A 70 -15.55 -6.29 -3.88
C TYR A 70 -16.16 -5.42 -2.79
N LYS A 71 -17.21 -4.64 -3.13
CA LYS A 71 -17.96 -3.83 -2.18
C LYS A 71 -18.67 -4.70 -1.15
N VAL A 72 -18.33 -4.51 0.13
CA VAL A 72 -18.88 -5.29 1.25
C VAL A 72 -20.01 -4.52 1.94
N LYS A 73 -21.19 -5.13 2.04
CA LYS A 73 -22.39 -4.46 2.60
C LYS A 73 -22.30 -4.14 4.09
N THR A 74 -21.46 -4.88 4.82
CA THR A 74 -21.31 -4.74 6.28
C THR A 74 -20.25 -3.71 6.67
N HIS A 75 -19.65 -3.00 5.70
CA HIS A 75 -18.73 -1.91 5.98
C HIS A 75 -19.54 -0.64 6.28
N ASP A 76 -19.82 -0.43 7.56
CA ASP A 76 -20.63 0.68 8.09
C ASP A 76 -19.77 1.74 8.81
N GLY A 77 -18.49 1.47 9.04
CA GLY A 77 -17.57 2.36 9.77
C GLY A 77 -17.71 2.27 11.30
N ILE A 78 -18.55 1.38 11.83
CA ILE A 78 -18.82 1.28 13.28
C ILE A 78 -17.76 0.39 13.96
N ILE A 79 -16.95 0.99 14.84
CA ILE A 79 -16.00 0.26 15.67
C ILE A 79 -16.76 -0.49 16.78
N LYS A 80 -16.85 -1.82 16.65
CA LYS A 80 -17.56 -2.67 17.62
C LYS A 80 -16.73 -3.03 18.85
N ASN A 81 -15.40 -2.94 18.74
CA ASN A 81 -14.47 -3.27 19.82
C ASN A 81 -13.31 -2.26 19.85
N GLU A 82 -13.43 -1.25 20.72
CA GLU A 82 -12.42 -0.21 20.94
C GLU A 82 -11.14 -0.76 21.60
N GLU A 83 -11.20 -1.90 22.29
CA GLU A 83 -10.02 -2.53 22.94
C GLU A 83 -9.16 -3.36 21.95
N SER A 84 -9.62 -3.55 20.72
CA SER A 84 -8.89 -4.27 19.68
C SER A 84 -7.52 -3.64 19.43
N LYS A 85 -6.45 -4.44 19.28
CA LYS A 85 -5.10 -3.93 18.96
C LYS A 85 -4.89 -3.59 17.48
N ARG A 86 -5.95 -3.62 16.67
CA ARG A 86 -5.89 -3.38 15.21
C ARG A 86 -5.98 -1.89 14.90
N GLU A 87 -4.96 -1.14 15.30
CA GLU A 87 -4.95 0.32 15.18
C GLU A 87 -5.10 0.82 13.73
N GLU A 88 -4.48 0.15 12.75
CA GLU A 88 -4.61 0.51 11.32
C GLU A 88 -6.06 0.35 10.84
N GLU A 89 -6.71 -0.77 11.19
CA GLU A 89 -8.12 -1.02 10.85
C GLU A 89 -9.03 0.04 11.50
N LYS A 90 -8.77 0.42 12.76
CA LYS A 90 -9.53 1.50 13.42
C LYS A 90 -9.34 2.85 12.73
N ILE A 91 -8.13 3.20 12.30
CA ILE A 91 -7.87 4.44 11.57
C ILE A 91 -8.62 4.41 10.23
N ALA A 92 -8.56 3.30 9.49
CA ALA A 92 -9.31 3.13 8.26
C ALA A 92 -10.83 3.31 8.46
N MET A 93 -11.38 2.74 9.53
CA MET A 93 -12.80 2.89 9.87
C MET A 93 -13.17 4.33 10.25
N LYS A 94 -12.33 5.03 11.03
CA LYS A 94 -12.54 6.45 11.37
C LYS A 94 -12.52 7.35 10.13
N LEU A 95 -11.57 7.09 9.22
CA LEU A 95 -11.47 7.80 7.95
C LEU A 95 -12.69 7.53 7.06
N PHE A 96 -13.09 6.27 6.92
CA PHE A 96 -14.31 5.88 6.21
C PHE A 96 -15.55 6.56 6.78
N ASP A 97 -15.76 6.49 8.10
CA ASP A 97 -16.90 7.14 8.75
C ASP A 97 -16.91 8.66 8.53
N SER A 98 -15.75 9.32 8.70
CA SER A 98 -15.62 10.76 8.47
C SER A 98 -16.02 11.16 7.05
N SER A 99 -15.69 10.32 6.06
CA SER A 99 -15.94 10.61 4.66
C SER A 99 -17.33 10.18 4.22
N LYS A 100 -17.66 8.91 4.41
CA LYS A 100 -18.88 8.29 3.90
C LYS A 100 -20.11 8.70 4.69
N ASN A 101 -20.03 8.68 6.02
CA ASN A 101 -21.18 8.92 6.90
C ASN A 101 -21.32 10.40 7.27
N ARG A 102 -20.19 11.10 7.49
CA ARG A 102 -20.17 12.53 7.85
C ARG A 102 -19.93 13.48 6.67
N GLY A 103 -19.76 12.95 5.46
CA GLY A 103 -19.72 13.73 4.22
C GLY A 103 -18.39 14.45 3.95
N LYS A 104 -17.31 14.15 4.70
CA LYS A 104 -15.99 14.74 4.43
C LYS A 104 -15.47 14.30 3.06
N VAL A 105 -15.08 15.27 2.25
CA VAL A 105 -14.34 15.05 1.01
C VAL A 105 -12.92 15.52 1.25
N PHE A 106 -11.94 14.65 1.03
CA PHE A 106 -10.53 15.01 1.16
C PHE A 106 -10.01 15.59 -0.16
N ASP A 107 -9.27 16.70 -0.11
CA ASP A 107 -8.89 17.47 -1.30
C ASP A 107 -8.19 16.63 -2.39
N ILE A 108 -7.28 15.74 -1.99
CA ILE A 108 -6.48 14.92 -2.93
C ILE A 108 -7.20 13.61 -3.26
N ILE A 109 -7.60 12.84 -2.25
CA ILE A 109 -8.09 11.47 -2.44
C ILE A 109 -9.60 11.38 -2.72
N GLY A 110 -10.35 12.46 -2.50
CA GLY A 110 -11.81 12.48 -2.64
C GLY A 110 -12.53 11.79 -1.48
N LYS A 111 -13.58 11.02 -1.80
CA LYS A 111 -14.39 10.30 -0.82
C LYS A 111 -13.86 8.90 -0.59
N ILE A 112 -13.79 8.47 0.66
CA ILE A 112 -13.50 7.07 1.00
C ILE A 112 -14.80 6.28 0.79
N ILE A 113 -14.72 5.24 -0.04
CA ILE A 113 -15.88 4.46 -0.49
C ILE A 113 -15.91 3.04 0.05
N ASP A 114 -14.79 2.53 0.55
CA ASP A 114 -14.69 1.24 1.22
C ASP A 114 -13.41 1.16 2.07
N TYR A 115 -13.37 0.20 2.98
CA TYR A 115 -12.18 -0.18 3.74
C TYR A 115 -12.05 -1.70 3.78
N GLN A 116 -10.86 -2.26 4.01
CA GLN A 116 -10.65 -3.71 4.10
C GLN A 116 -11.28 -4.50 2.93
N THR A 117 -11.22 -3.94 1.71
CA THR A 117 -11.82 -4.52 0.51
C THR A 117 -11.11 -5.83 0.16
N PRO A 118 -11.81 -6.98 0.14
CA PRO A 118 -11.18 -8.28 -0.02
C PRO A 118 -10.72 -8.54 -1.45
N LEU A 119 -9.51 -9.08 -1.62
CA LEU A 119 -8.97 -9.45 -2.93
C LEU A 119 -9.17 -10.93 -3.28
N LYS A 120 -9.13 -11.82 -2.29
CA LYS A 120 -9.29 -13.28 -2.49
C LYS A 120 -10.65 -13.63 -3.10
N ASN A 121 -10.71 -14.50 -4.09
CA ASN A 121 -11.95 -15.14 -4.52
C ASN A 121 -12.33 -16.30 -3.58
N VAL A 122 -11.36 -17.17 -3.30
CA VAL A 122 -11.52 -18.35 -2.44
C VAL A 122 -10.52 -18.31 -1.27
N ARG A 123 -10.75 -19.12 -0.23
CA ARG A 123 -9.88 -19.16 0.97
C ARG A 123 -8.42 -19.45 0.65
N GLY A 124 -8.17 -20.30 -0.36
CA GLY A 124 -6.83 -20.71 -0.78
C GLY A 124 -6.02 -19.64 -1.51
N ASP A 125 -6.65 -18.54 -1.93
CA ASP A 125 -5.94 -17.46 -2.60
C ASP A 125 -4.94 -16.78 -1.66
N LYS A 126 -3.75 -16.49 -2.20
CA LYS A 126 -2.70 -15.75 -1.51
C LYS A 126 -2.79 -14.27 -1.88
N ALA A 127 -3.67 -13.54 -1.20
CA ALA A 127 -3.83 -12.10 -1.35
C ALA A 127 -4.32 -11.44 -0.05
N GLY A 128 -3.96 -10.19 0.16
CA GLY A 128 -4.42 -9.40 1.29
C GLY A 128 -5.84 -8.82 1.11
N LYS A 129 -6.07 -7.70 1.77
CA LYS A 129 -7.22 -6.83 1.59
C LYS A 129 -6.68 -5.42 1.35
N ILE A 130 -7.35 -4.66 0.51
CA ILE A 130 -7.04 -3.23 0.34
C ILE A 130 -7.52 -2.51 1.59
N ASP A 131 -6.66 -1.73 2.25
CA ASP A 131 -7.03 -1.06 3.49
C ASP A 131 -8.13 -0.03 3.28
N LEU A 132 -7.98 0.81 2.26
CA LEU A 132 -8.93 1.87 1.92
C LEU A 132 -9.05 2.05 0.40
N LEU A 133 -10.28 2.30 -0.05
CA LEU A 133 -10.57 2.78 -1.40
C LEU A 133 -11.08 4.22 -1.32
N ALA A 134 -10.45 5.13 -2.05
CA ALA A 134 -10.86 6.52 -2.13
C ALA A 134 -11.05 6.96 -3.58
N TYR A 135 -12.16 7.61 -3.89
CA TYR A 135 -12.50 8.06 -5.24
C TYR A 135 -12.60 9.59 -5.28
N ASN A 136 -11.81 10.17 -6.18
CA ASN A 136 -11.89 11.58 -6.53
C ASN A 136 -12.71 11.72 -7.82
N GLU A 137 -13.93 12.24 -7.69
CA GLU A 137 -14.87 12.45 -8.81
C GLU A 137 -14.32 13.45 -9.85
N ASN A 138 -13.62 14.51 -9.41
CA ASN A 138 -13.08 15.55 -10.29
C ASN A 138 -11.93 15.03 -11.15
N GLU A 139 -11.05 14.21 -10.57
CA GLU A 139 -9.91 13.61 -11.26
C GLU A 139 -10.24 12.27 -11.93
N LYS A 140 -11.46 11.76 -11.75
CA LYS A 140 -11.88 10.39 -12.12
C LYS A 140 -10.83 9.35 -11.72
N THR A 141 -10.35 9.43 -10.48
CA THR A 141 -9.26 8.57 -10.00
C THR A 141 -9.68 7.82 -8.74
N LEU A 142 -9.61 6.49 -8.81
CA LEU A 142 -9.74 5.57 -7.68
C LEU A 142 -8.35 5.24 -7.12
N ARG A 143 -8.16 5.46 -5.84
CA ARG A 143 -6.91 5.20 -5.12
C ARG A 143 -7.07 3.98 -4.23
N ILE A 144 -6.18 3.02 -4.44
CA ILE A 144 -5.91 1.89 -3.54
C ILE A 144 -4.90 2.40 -2.52
N LEU A 145 -5.39 2.70 -1.32
CA LEU A 145 -4.59 3.27 -0.24
C LEU A 145 -4.10 2.12 0.65
N GLU A 146 -2.78 1.98 0.76
CA GLU A 146 -2.10 1.06 1.68
C GLU A 146 -1.76 1.81 2.97
N LEU A 147 -2.59 1.65 4.01
CA LEU A 147 -2.54 2.48 5.21
C LEU A 147 -1.56 1.90 6.23
N LYS A 148 -0.60 2.70 6.67
CA LYS A 148 0.25 2.35 7.83
C LYS A 148 -0.04 3.21 9.04
N ARG A 149 0.00 2.61 10.23
CA ARG A 149 -0.14 3.35 11.50
C ARG A 149 1.07 4.24 11.78
N PRO A 150 0.94 5.28 12.62
CA PRO A 150 1.99 6.25 12.87
C PRO A 150 3.31 5.69 13.41
N ASP A 151 3.28 4.55 14.09
CA ASP A 151 4.42 3.85 14.70
C ASP A 151 4.83 2.58 13.92
N SER A 152 4.31 2.41 12.70
CA SER A 152 4.67 1.28 11.83
C SER A 152 6.17 1.23 11.58
N LYS A 153 6.73 0.02 11.68
CA LYS A 153 8.15 -0.30 11.46
C LYS A 153 8.44 -0.76 10.03
N GLU A 154 7.44 -0.69 9.16
CA GLU A 154 7.59 -1.07 7.76
C GLU A 154 8.27 0.06 6.97
N THR A 155 9.17 -0.31 6.05
CA THR A 155 9.83 0.65 5.16
C THR A 155 8.84 1.20 4.14
N MET A 156 9.14 2.37 3.58
CA MET A 156 8.38 2.91 2.45
C MET A 156 8.42 1.93 1.26
N LEU A 157 9.57 1.32 0.98
CA LEU A 157 9.70 0.30 -0.07
C LEU A 157 8.67 -0.83 0.09
N ARG A 158 8.50 -1.36 1.30
CA ARG A 158 7.50 -2.41 1.53
C ARG A 158 6.08 -1.92 1.27
N CYS A 159 5.75 -0.71 1.72
CA CYS A 159 4.42 -0.09 1.50
C CYS A 159 4.14 0.09 -0.01
N VAL A 160 5.13 0.55 -0.77
CA VAL A 160 5.11 0.69 -2.23
C VAL A 160 4.81 -0.65 -2.90
N LEU A 161 5.53 -1.70 -2.52
CA LEU A 161 5.38 -3.04 -3.09
C LEU A 161 4.04 -3.67 -2.75
N GLU A 162 3.54 -3.49 -1.54
CA GLU A 162 2.25 -4.02 -1.10
C GLU A 162 1.09 -3.37 -1.88
N GLY A 163 1.04 -2.03 -1.90
CA GLY A 163 0.02 -1.30 -2.66
C GLY A 163 0.04 -1.62 -4.16
N TYR A 164 1.24 -1.71 -4.76
CA TYR A 164 1.37 -2.07 -6.17
C TYR A 164 0.97 -3.51 -6.46
N THR A 165 1.27 -4.44 -5.55
CA THR A 165 0.81 -5.84 -5.65
C THR A 165 -0.71 -5.88 -5.69
N TYR A 166 -1.40 -5.12 -4.83
CA TYR A 166 -2.86 -5.06 -4.82
C TYR A 166 -3.43 -4.48 -6.13
N LEU A 167 -2.78 -3.47 -6.72
CA LEU A 167 -3.15 -2.93 -8.02
C LEU A 167 -3.03 -3.95 -9.17
N LYS A 168 -2.03 -4.84 -9.10
CA LYS A 168 -1.83 -5.91 -10.10
C LYS A 168 -2.76 -7.11 -9.87
N VAL A 169 -3.09 -7.42 -8.62
CA VAL A 169 -3.97 -8.54 -8.23
C VAL A 169 -5.44 -8.24 -8.52
N VAL A 170 -5.90 -6.99 -8.34
CA VAL A 170 -7.34 -6.68 -8.41
C VAL A 170 -7.88 -6.67 -9.84
N ASN A 171 -9.04 -7.29 -10.08
CA ASN A 171 -9.74 -7.14 -11.35
C ASN A 171 -10.33 -5.73 -11.43
N LYS A 172 -9.64 -4.83 -12.14
CA LYS A 172 -9.96 -3.41 -12.26
C LYS A 172 -11.36 -3.17 -12.82
N THR A 173 -11.73 -3.83 -13.92
CA THR A 173 -13.06 -3.69 -14.55
C THR A 173 -14.17 -4.11 -13.59
N LYS A 174 -14.00 -5.25 -12.92
CA LYS A 174 -14.98 -5.71 -11.93
C LYS A 174 -15.03 -4.80 -10.71
N LEU A 175 -13.88 -4.29 -10.24
CA LEU A 175 -13.81 -3.35 -9.13
C LEU A 175 -14.62 -2.09 -9.43
N LEU A 176 -14.38 -1.44 -10.58
CA LEU A 176 -15.13 -0.25 -10.98
C LEU A 176 -16.63 -0.53 -11.08
N LYS A 177 -17.01 -1.66 -11.69
CA LYS A 177 -18.41 -2.10 -11.79
C LYS A 177 -19.08 -2.31 -10.44
N ASP A 178 -18.42 -2.99 -9.50
CA ASP A 178 -18.96 -3.28 -8.17
C ASP A 178 -19.18 -2.01 -7.33
N PHE A 179 -18.41 -0.96 -7.60
CA PHE A 179 -18.55 0.35 -6.99
C PHE A 179 -19.37 1.34 -7.82
N ALA A 180 -19.92 0.93 -8.97
CA ALA A 180 -20.64 1.78 -9.92
C ALA A 180 -19.83 3.02 -10.35
N LEU A 181 -18.53 2.85 -10.56
CA LEU A 181 -17.62 3.89 -11.05
C LEU A 181 -17.50 3.85 -12.59
N PRO A 182 -17.24 4.99 -13.25
CA PRO A 182 -17.01 5.04 -14.69
C PRO A 182 -15.87 4.13 -15.14
N GLU A 183 -16.01 3.49 -16.31
CA GLU A 183 -15.00 2.57 -16.87
C GLU A 183 -13.68 3.28 -17.24
N ASP A 184 -13.74 4.58 -17.52
CA ASP A 184 -12.58 5.45 -17.79
C ASP A 184 -11.85 5.92 -16.51
N THR A 185 -12.26 5.43 -15.33
CA THR A 185 -11.61 5.76 -14.06
C THR A 185 -10.18 5.24 -14.01
N LEU A 186 -9.22 6.13 -13.71
CA LEU A 186 -7.84 5.76 -13.44
C LEU A 186 -7.74 5.08 -12.06
N ILE A 187 -6.92 4.04 -11.95
CA ILE A 187 -6.68 3.35 -10.67
C ILE A 187 -5.22 3.45 -10.30
N LYS A 188 -4.92 4.03 -9.12
CA LYS A 188 -3.56 4.21 -8.61
C LYS A 188 -3.34 3.46 -7.30
N ALA A 189 -2.16 2.86 -7.16
CA ALA A 189 -1.66 2.37 -5.88
C ALA A 189 -1.00 3.53 -5.12
N CYS A 190 -1.28 3.61 -3.82
CA CYS A 190 -0.84 4.70 -2.99
C CYS A 190 -0.40 4.20 -1.61
N PRO A 191 0.91 4.16 -1.31
CA PRO A 191 1.37 4.15 0.07
C PRO A 191 0.74 5.32 0.80
N PHE A 192 -0.01 5.02 1.87
CA PHE A 192 -0.77 5.99 2.63
C PHE A 192 -0.26 6.00 4.07
N VAL A 193 0.76 6.83 4.29
CA VAL A 193 1.59 6.81 5.51
C VAL A 193 1.53 8.14 6.24
N PHE A 194 1.85 8.18 7.53
CA PHE A 194 1.69 9.41 8.30
C PHE A 194 2.78 10.45 8.02
N TYR A 195 2.36 11.70 7.84
CA TYR A 195 3.23 12.86 7.70
C TYR A 195 4.15 13.01 8.93
N GLY A 196 5.44 13.26 8.70
CA GLY A 196 6.44 13.39 9.76
C GLY A 196 6.89 12.10 10.45
N LYS A 197 6.36 10.93 10.05
CA LYS A 197 6.71 9.59 10.61
C LYS A 197 7.78 8.87 9.77
N GLU A 198 8.08 7.61 10.11
CA GLU A 198 9.25 6.88 9.60
C GLU A 198 9.33 6.86 8.06
N GLN A 199 8.25 6.48 7.38
CA GLN A 199 8.19 6.40 5.92
C GLN A 199 8.25 7.79 5.27
N TYR A 200 7.62 8.80 5.86
CA TYR A 200 7.75 10.19 5.40
C TYR A 200 9.20 10.67 5.48
N ARG A 201 9.88 10.41 6.61
CA ARG A 201 11.28 10.79 6.83
C ARG A 201 12.22 10.06 5.89
N GLU A 202 11.97 8.77 5.61
CA GLU A 202 12.73 8.01 4.61
C GLU A 202 12.67 8.69 3.24
N MET A 203 11.49 9.17 2.81
CA MET A 203 11.36 9.89 1.54
C MET A 203 12.02 11.27 1.49
N GLN A 204 12.33 11.87 2.66
CA GLN A 204 13.11 13.10 2.73
C GLN A 204 14.62 12.86 2.59
N GLN A 205 15.07 11.61 2.66
CA GLN A 205 16.47 11.24 2.47
C GLN A 205 16.81 11.11 0.99
N ASP A 206 18.10 10.95 0.71
CA ASP A 206 18.57 10.56 -0.60
C ASP A 206 18.29 9.06 -0.82
N ARG A 207 17.38 8.79 -1.74
CA ARG A 207 16.72 7.48 -1.97
C ARG A 207 16.43 7.34 -3.45
N GLU A 208 17.47 7.54 -4.28
CA GLU A 208 17.38 7.62 -5.73
C GLU A 208 16.65 6.40 -6.31
N HIS A 209 17.09 5.18 -6.00
CA HIS A 209 16.49 3.98 -6.55
C HIS A 209 15.06 3.75 -6.07
N LEU A 210 14.75 4.06 -4.80
CA LEU A 210 13.38 3.95 -4.32
C LEU A 210 12.45 4.96 -5.02
N LYS A 211 12.91 6.20 -5.21
CA LYS A 211 12.13 7.25 -5.91
C LYS A 211 11.91 6.87 -7.36
N ASP A 212 12.94 6.39 -8.04
CA ASP A 212 12.87 5.91 -9.42
C ASP A 212 11.92 4.71 -9.54
N LEU A 213 11.96 3.78 -8.59
CA LEU A 213 11.02 2.65 -8.57
C LEU A 213 9.58 3.12 -8.39
N ILE A 214 9.32 4.07 -7.47
CA ILE A 214 7.99 4.66 -7.28
C ILE A 214 7.48 5.30 -8.58
N GLU A 215 8.32 6.08 -9.26
CA GLU A 215 8.00 6.71 -10.54
C GLU A 215 7.72 5.66 -11.62
N LYS A 216 8.61 4.67 -11.77
CA LYS A 216 8.51 3.60 -12.77
C LYS A 216 7.23 2.76 -12.61
N LEU A 217 6.80 2.54 -11.37
CA LEU A 217 5.57 1.82 -11.04
C LEU A 217 4.30 2.69 -11.12
N GLY A 218 4.44 4.00 -11.35
CA GLY A 218 3.33 4.95 -11.42
C GLY A 218 2.59 5.12 -10.09
N ILE A 219 3.32 4.98 -8.97
CA ILE A 219 2.77 5.01 -7.61
C ILE A 219 2.63 6.45 -7.13
N GLU A 220 1.51 6.75 -6.49
CA GLU A 220 1.28 8.06 -5.89
C GLU A 220 1.45 7.96 -4.37
N VAL A 221 2.55 8.51 -3.84
CA VAL A 221 2.77 8.58 -2.38
C VAL A 221 1.85 9.65 -1.79
N ILE A 222 1.12 9.27 -0.74
CA ILE A 222 0.15 10.16 -0.08
C ILE A 222 0.41 10.15 1.43
N TYR A 223 0.41 11.32 2.04
CA TYR A 223 0.65 11.48 3.46
C TYR A 223 -0.63 11.81 4.22
N LEU A 224 -0.82 11.13 5.34
CA LEU A 224 -1.90 11.39 6.29
C LEU A 224 -1.39 12.24 7.45
N GLU A 225 -2.02 13.38 7.70
CA GLU A 225 -1.72 14.22 8.87
C GLU A 225 -2.89 14.17 9.85
N GLU A 226 -2.61 13.90 11.13
CA GLU A 226 -3.59 13.97 12.22
C GLU A 226 -3.28 15.15 13.13
N LYS A 227 -4.25 16.04 13.31
CA LYS A 227 -4.18 17.19 14.23
C LYS A 227 -5.46 17.24 15.06
N ASN A 228 -5.32 17.19 16.38
CA ASN A 228 -6.46 17.25 17.32
C ASN A 228 -7.56 16.20 17.01
N GLY A 229 -7.18 15.01 16.55
CA GLY A 229 -8.12 13.94 16.17
C GLY A 229 -8.78 14.13 14.79
N GLU A 230 -8.42 15.17 14.04
CA GLU A 230 -8.85 15.37 12.66
C GLU A 230 -7.76 14.98 11.67
N TYR A 231 -8.17 14.23 10.65
CA TYR A 231 -7.29 13.80 9.57
C TYR A 231 -7.34 14.75 8.38
N SER A 232 -6.19 15.03 7.76
CA SER A 232 -6.05 15.77 6.51
C SER A 232 -5.01 15.09 5.61
N ILE A 233 -5.02 15.42 4.32
CA ILE A 233 -4.12 14.81 3.33
C ILE A 233 -3.01 15.79 2.94
N LYS A 234 -1.78 15.30 2.84
CA LYS A 234 -0.61 16.00 2.32
C LYS A 234 -0.02 15.19 1.16
N LYS A 235 0.67 15.89 0.25
CA LYS A 235 1.45 15.30 -0.84
C LYS A 235 2.90 15.70 -0.67
#